data_AF-A0A2K3LYG4-F1
#
_entry.id   AF-A0A2K3LYG4-F1
#
_cell.length_a   1.000
_cell.length_b   1.000
_cell.length_c   1.000
_cell.angle_alpha   90.00
_cell.angle_beta   90.00
_cell.angle_gamma   90.00
#
_symmetry.space_group_name_H-M   'P 1'
#
loop_
_entity.id
_entity.type
_entity.pdbx_description
1 polymer ?
#
loop_
_entity_poly.entity_id
_entity_poly.type
_entity_poly.pdbx_seq_one_letter_code
_entity_poly.pdbx_strand_id
1 'polypeptide(L)'
;MRELDVFRTAQCVKVNPDSPQKQVRFLTLSDGKKLLTPQPRLRTGFFSVIESNMLTSGTIKEACTSVGVAKYGRPIGLDEKIKVDLIVIGSVAVDPKTGARLGKGESDSGGIACKIAKVVRPVDLT
;
A
#
# COMPACT_ATOMS: atom_id res chain seq x y z
N MET A 1 11.08 8.32 -1.01
CA MET A 1 9.90 7.89 -1.81
C MET A 1 9.61 8.86 -2.95
N ARG A 2 9.35 10.15 -2.68
CA ARG A 2 9.09 11.16 -3.71
C ARG A 2 10.27 11.46 -4.66
N GLU A 3 11.46 10.97 -4.35
CA GLU A 3 12.64 11.05 -5.21
C GLU A 3 12.72 9.91 -6.24
N LEU A 4 11.91 8.85 -6.08
CA LEU A 4 11.91 7.71 -6.99
C LEU A 4 10.97 8.01 -8.17
N ASP A 5 11.48 8.02 -9.38
CA ASP A 5 10.68 8.31 -10.59
C ASP A 5 9.50 7.34 -10.75
N VAL A 6 9.74 6.06 -10.44
CA VAL A 6 8.70 5.02 -10.39
C VAL A 6 7.53 5.35 -9.45
N PHE A 7 7.77 6.09 -8.37
CA PHE A 7 6.68 6.56 -7.49
C PHE A 7 6.04 7.83 -8.03
N ARG A 8 6.84 8.75 -8.60
CA ARG A 8 6.33 10.00 -9.19
C ARG A 8 5.32 9.72 -10.28
N THR A 9 5.62 8.78 -11.18
CA THR A 9 4.76 8.45 -12.33
C THR A 9 3.58 7.53 -11.99
N ALA A 10 3.67 6.73 -10.92
CA ALA A 10 2.61 5.81 -10.53
C ALA A 10 1.30 6.54 -10.17
N GLN A 11 0.17 6.03 -10.66
CA GLN A 11 -1.18 6.53 -10.38
C GLN A 11 -1.89 5.65 -9.35
N CYS A 12 -1.65 4.34 -9.38
CA CYS A 12 -2.13 3.39 -8.38
C CYS A 12 -0.98 2.69 -7.66
N VAL A 13 -0.94 2.83 -6.33
CA VAL A 13 0.09 2.24 -5.48
C VAL A 13 -0.55 1.29 -4.47
N LYS A 14 -0.09 0.04 -4.45
CA LYS A 14 -0.48 -0.95 -3.45
C LYS A 14 0.45 -0.90 -2.25
N VAL A 15 -0.11 -0.73 -1.06
CA VAL A 15 0.62 -0.67 0.22
C VAL A 15 -0.08 -1.54 1.25
N ASN A 16 0.67 -2.26 2.10
CA ASN A 16 0.09 -3.10 3.15
C ASN A 16 -0.45 -2.24 4.31
N PRO A 17 -1.38 -2.75 5.15
CA PRO A 17 -1.96 -1.99 6.27
C PRO A 17 -1.01 -1.81 7.47
N ASP A 18 0.13 -2.50 7.54
CA ASP A 18 1.06 -2.46 8.68
C ASP A 18 1.43 -1.03 9.10
N SER A 19 1.57 -0.79 10.41
CA SER A 19 1.95 0.51 10.98
C SER A 19 3.23 1.12 10.37
N PRO A 20 4.33 0.36 10.13
CA PRO A 20 5.53 0.93 9.51
C PRO A 20 5.33 1.46 8.09
N GLN A 21 4.29 1.03 7.37
CA GLN A 21 3.99 1.50 6.02
C GLN A 21 2.98 2.67 5.99
N LYS A 22 2.52 3.16 7.16
CA LYS A 22 1.55 4.26 7.26
C LYS A 22 2.01 5.52 6.53
N GLN A 23 3.30 5.86 6.62
CA GLN A 23 3.84 7.03 5.94
C GLN A 23 3.80 6.87 4.42
N VAL A 24 3.99 5.67 3.89
CA VAL A 24 3.89 5.42 2.44
C VAL A 24 2.44 5.59 1.97
N ARG A 25 1.46 5.10 2.74
CA ARG A 25 0.03 5.36 2.48
C ARG A 25 -0.30 6.85 2.49
N PHE A 26 0.24 7.58 3.47
CA PHE A 26 0.06 9.03 3.57
C PHE A 26 0.61 9.77 2.36
N LEU A 27 1.85 9.46 1.95
CA LEU A 27 2.46 10.08 0.77
C LEU A 27 1.69 9.73 -0.52
N THR A 28 1.20 8.49 -0.64
CA THR A 28 0.38 8.05 -1.78
C THR A 28 -0.87 8.92 -1.92
N LEU A 29 -1.67 9.03 -0.86
CA LEU A 29 -2.91 9.80 -0.89
C LEU A 29 -2.68 11.31 -0.97
N SER A 30 -1.64 11.82 -0.29
CA SER A 30 -1.28 13.26 -0.32
C SER A 30 -0.79 13.72 -1.69
N ASP A 31 -0.19 12.82 -2.47
CA ASP A 31 0.30 13.12 -3.83
C ASP A 31 -0.77 12.87 -4.90
N GLY A 32 -2.04 12.76 -4.50
CA GLY A 32 -3.17 12.62 -5.42
C GLY A 32 -3.27 11.23 -6.06
N LYS A 33 -2.63 10.21 -5.49
CA LYS A 33 -2.58 8.86 -6.05
C LYS A 33 -3.65 7.96 -5.44
N LYS A 34 -4.05 6.94 -6.19
CA LYS A 34 -4.95 5.87 -5.73
C LYS A 34 -4.18 4.91 -4.83
N LEU A 35 -4.71 4.65 -3.64
CA LEU A 35 -4.16 3.69 -2.68
C LEU A 35 -4.95 2.37 -2.79
N LEU A 36 -4.23 1.29 -3.03
CA LEU A 36 -4.73 -0.07 -2.93
C LEU A 36 -4.18 -0.73 -1.65
N THR A 37 -5.02 -1.33 -0.81
CA THR A 37 -4.57 -1.98 0.42
C THR A 37 -5.37 -3.26 0.72
N PRO A 38 -4.72 -4.33 1.22
CA PRO A 38 -5.43 -5.52 1.67
C PRO A 38 -6.47 -5.21 2.74
N GLN A 39 -7.58 -5.94 2.72
CA GLN A 39 -8.57 -5.90 3.79
C GLN A 39 -8.19 -6.85 4.93
N PRO A 40 -8.42 -6.46 6.20
CA PRO A 40 -8.20 -7.35 7.33
C PRO A 40 -9.20 -8.51 7.41
N ARG A 41 -10.33 -8.46 6.67
CA ARG A 41 -11.38 -9.49 6.68
C ARG A 41 -11.69 -9.91 5.24
N LEU A 42 -11.55 -11.21 4.95
CA LEU A 42 -11.74 -11.79 3.61
C LEU A 42 -13.20 -11.79 3.11
N ARG A 43 -14.18 -11.56 3.99
CA ARG A 43 -15.62 -11.68 3.66
C ARG A 43 -16.15 -10.60 2.71
N THR A 44 -15.39 -9.54 2.49
CA THR A 44 -15.81 -8.35 1.72
C THR A 44 -14.91 -8.07 0.51
N GLY A 45 -14.07 -9.04 0.13
CA GLY A 45 -13.06 -8.91 -0.92
C GLY A 45 -11.64 -8.90 -0.37
N PHE A 46 -10.64 -8.97 -1.26
CA PHE A 46 -9.22 -9.02 -0.86
C PHE A 46 -8.62 -7.64 -0.61
N PHE A 47 -9.12 -6.60 -1.30
CA PHE A 47 -8.53 -5.27 -1.31
C PHE A 47 -9.58 -4.16 -1.18
N SER A 48 -9.16 -3.03 -0.62
CA SER A 48 -9.87 -1.75 -0.69
C SER A 48 -9.09 -0.75 -1.53
N VAL A 49 -9.82 0.06 -2.29
CA VAL A 49 -9.31 1.24 -3.00
C VAL A 49 -9.73 2.50 -2.27
N ILE A 50 -8.79 3.41 -2.07
CA ILE A 50 -9.08 4.78 -1.70
C ILE A 50 -8.58 5.68 -2.82
N GLU A 51 -9.47 6.52 -3.36
CA GLU A 51 -9.09 7.58 -4.27
C GLU A 51 -8.87 8.87 -3.49
N SER A 52 -7.76 9.56 -3.75
CA SER A 52 -7.40 10.79 -3.01
C SER A 52 -8.41 11.92 -3.21
N ASN A 53 -9.10 11.96 -4.35
CA ASN A 53 -10.14 12.96 -4.66
C ASN A 53 -11.39 12.83 -3.75
N MET A 54 -11.60 11.69 -3.10
CA MET A 54 -12.69 11.48 -2.13
C MET A 54 -12.31 11.96 -0.73
N LEU A 55 -11.07 12.39 -0.52
CA LEU A 55 -10.54 12.81 0.77
C LEU A 55 -10.33 14.32 0.81
N THR A 56 -10.45 14.88 2.02
CA THR A 56 -9.98 16.23 2.31
C THR A 56 -8.63 16.16 2.99
N SER A 57 -7.86 17.25 2.98
CA SER A 57 -6.55 17.29 3.65
C SER A 57 -6.61 16.87 5.13
N GLY A 58 -7.75 17.12 5.80
CA GLY A 58 -7.99 16.71 7.18
C GLY A 58 -8.20 15.20 7.37
N THR A 59 -8.72 14.49 6.38
CA THR A 59 -9.07 13.05 6.50
C THR A 59 -7.96 12.12 6.00
N ILE A 60 -6.97 12.62 5.25
CA ILE A 60 -5.88 11.78 4.70
C ILE A 60 -5.17 10.96 5.78
N LYS A 61 -4.84 11.58 6.93
CA LYS A 61 -4.15 10.88 8.03
C LYS A 61 -4.99 9.74 8.62
N GLU A 62 -6.29 9.94 8.72
CA GLU A 62 -7.24 8.91 9.20
C GLU A 62 -7.34 7.78 8.18
N ALA A 63 -7.51 8.11 6.89
CA ALA A 63 -7.60 7.15 5.78
C ALA A 63 -6.37 6.22 5.67
N CYS A 64 -5.23 6.59 6.24
CA CYS A 64 -4.02 5.75 6.29
C CYS A 64 -4.02 4.69 7.41
N THR A 65 -5.03 4.66 8.27
CA THR A 65 -5.18 3.66 9.36
C THR A 65 -6.06 2.50 8.90
N SER A 66 -5.98 1.34 9.56
CA SER A 66 -6.86 0.20 9.23
C SER A 66 -8.35 0.55 9.37
N VAL A 67 -8.70 1.37 10.37
CA VAL A 67 -10.08 1.87 10.57
C VAL A 67 -10.48 2.83 9.46
N GLY A 68 -9.61 3.78 9.10
CA GLY A 68 -9.87 4.71 8.01
C GLY A 68 -9.99 4.03 6.65
N VAL A 69 -9.19 2.99 6.39
CA VAL A 69 -9.33 2.17 5.18
C VAL A 69 -10.71 1.52 5.09
N ALA A 70 -11.25 1.02 6.20
CA ALA A 70 -12.61 0.46 6.22
C ALA A 70 -13.69 1.54 6.04
N LYS A 71 -13.43 2.78 6.48
CA LYS A 71 -14.39 3.89 6.41
C LYS A 71 -14.41 4.60 5.05
N TYR A 72 -13.24 4.84 4.46
CA TYR A 72 -13.07 5.62 3.22
C TYR A 72 -12.79 4.75 2.00
N GLY A 73 -12.40 3.49 2.20
CA GLY A 73 -12.06 2.59 1.12
C GLY A 73 -13.27 1.86 0.57
N ARG A 74 -13.33 1.74 -0.75
CA ARG A 74 -14.29 0.90 -1.45
C ARG A 74 -13.72 -0.51 -1.61
N PRO A 75 -14.44 -1.58 -1.22
CA PRO A 75 -14.03 -2.96 -1.53
C PRO A 75 -13.97 -3.19 -3.04
N ILE A 76 -12.99 -3.98 -3.47
CA ILE A 76 -12.85 -4.45 -4.85
C ILE A 76 -13.41 -5.86 -4.95
N GLY A 77 -14.29 -6.07 -5.93
CA GLY A 77 -14.80 -7.41 -6.27
C GLY A 77 -13.82 -8.21 -7.13
N LEU A 78 -14.01 -9.54 -7.20
CA LEU A 78 -13.12 -10.43 -7.96
C LEU A 78 -13.09 -10.12 -9.46
N ASP A 79 -14.18 -9.59 -10.01
CA ASP A 79 -14.30 -9.31 -11.45
C ASP A 79 -13.78 -7.92 -11.85
N GLU A 80 -13.36 -7.10 -10.87
CA GLU A 80 -12.93 -5.73 -11.12
C GLU A 80 -11.45 -5.67 -11.50
N LYS A 81 -11.18 -5.25 -12.73
CA LYS A 81 -9.80 -5.10 -13.24
C LYS A 81 -9.17 -3.81 -12.75
N ILE A 82 -8.12 -3.93 -11.94
CA ILE A 82 -7.34 -2.79 -11.46
C ILE A 82 -5.89 -2.94 -11.88
N LYS A 83 -5.40 -1.95 -12.62
CA LYS A 83 -3.99 -1.81 -12.93
C LYS A 83 -3.26 -1.20 -11.74
N VAL A 84 -2.30 -1.93 -11.20
CA VAL A 84 -1.40 -1.44 -10.15
C VAL A 84 -0.07 -1.04 -10.78
N ASP A 85 0.32 0.22 -10.66
CA ASP A 85 1.58 0.71 -11.24
C ASP A 85 2.77 0.39 -10.33
N LEU A 86 2.53 0.34 -9.02
CA LEU A 86 3.56 0.18 -8.02
C LEU A 86 3.08 -0.66 -6.83
N ILE A 87 3.85 -1.69 -6.47
CA ILE A 87 3.66 -2.42 -5.21
C ILE A 87 4.78 -2.06 -4.24
N VAL A 88 4.38 -1.69 -3.02
CA VAL A 88 5.26 -1.48 -1.88
C VAL A 88 5.24 -2.69 -0.98
N ILE A 89 6.39 -3.35 -0.86
CA ILE A 89 6.57 -4.52 0.00
C ILE A 89 7.59 -4.19 1.08
N GLY A 90 7.20 -4.33 2.33
CA GLY A 90 8.12 -4.17 3.45
C GLY A 90 8.95 -5.42 3.67
N SER A 91 10.26 -5.24 3.85
CA SER A 91 11.22 -6.31 4.13
C SER A 91 12.09 -5.93 5.33
N VAL A 92 12.63 -6.93 6.04
CA VAL A 92 13.62 -6.72 7.12
C VAL A 92 14.97 -6.36 6.53
N ALA A 93 15.37 -7.10 5.50
CA ALA A 93 16.57 -6.82 4.71
C ALA A 93 16.27 -7.02 3.22
N VAL A 94 17.01 -6.30 2.38
CA VAL A 94 16.95 -6.41 0.92
C VAL A 94 18.38 -6.42 0.40
N ASP A 95 18.70 -7.36 -0.48
CA ASP A 95 19.94 -7.32 -1.25
C ASP A 95 19.80 -6.25 -2.36
N PRO A 96 20.60 -5.18 -2.36
CA PRO A 96 20.48 -4.11 -3.35
C PRO A 96 20.90 -4.55 -4.77
N LYS A 97 21.71 -5.61 -4.90
CA LYS A 97 22.20 -6.11 -6.20
C LYS A 97 21.21 -7.08 -6.84
N THR A 98 20.81 -8.11 -6.08
CA THR A 98 19.92 -9.17 -6.61
C THR A 98 18.46 -8.84 -6.39
N GLY A 99 18.17 -8.00 -5.39
CA GLY A 99 16.81 -7.70 -5.01
C GLY A 99 16.12 -8.79 -4.21
N ALA A 100 16.87 -9.80 -3.74
CA ALA A 100 16.41 -10.78 -2.76
C ALA A 100 15.96 -10.08 -1.48
N ARG A 101 15.00 -10.68 -0.77
CA ARG A 101 14.36 -10.06 0.40
C ARG A 101 14.26 -11.05 1.54
N LEU A 102 14.56 -10.59 2.74
CA LEU A 102 14.30 -11.30 3.98
C LEU A 102 13.05 -10.70 4.63
N GLY A 103 12.00 -11.51 4.75
CA GLY A 103 10.78 -11.18 5.49
C GLY A 103 10.95 -11.41 6.99
N LYS A 104 9.92 -11.09 7.78
CA LYS A 104 9.95 -11.25 9.24
C LYS A 104 9.96 -12.71 9.72
N GLY A 105 9.55 -13.68 8.89
CA GLY A 105 9.56 -15.09 9.23
C GLY A 105 8.18 -15.73 9.30
N GLU A 106 7.17 -15.11 9.94
CA GLU A 106 5.72 -15.43 9.84
C GLU A 106 4.86 -14.54 10.77
N SER A 107 3.54 -14.75 10.77
CA SER A 107 2.37 -13.94 11.19
C SER A 107 2.44 -13.16 12.51
N ASP A 108 1.99 -11.90 12.46
CA ASP A 108 1.60 -11.00 13.56
C ASP A 108 2.25 -11.22 14.92
N SER A 109 3.35 -10.51 15.18
CA SER A 109 3.68 -10.06 16.53
C SER A 109 4.67 -8.91 16.44
N GLY A 110 4.63 -7.99 17.41
CA GLY A 110 5.42 -6.75 17.41
C GLY A 110 6.92 -6.97 17.27
N GLY A 111 7.63 -5.91 16.87
CA GLY A 111 9.08 -5.92 16.78
C GLY A 111 9.57 -5.14 15.58
N ILE A 112 10.38 -4.13 15.88
CA ILE A 112 11.00 -3.11 15.04
C ILE A 112 11.36 -3.63 13.65
N ALA A 113 10.95 -2.90 12.60
CA ALA A 113 11.56 -3.05 11.29
C ALA A 113 11.52 -1.70 10.57
N CYS A 114 12.70 -1.12 10.35
CA CYS A 114 12.91 -0.14 9.29
C CYS A 114 12.67 -0.88 7.98
N LYS A 115 11.40 -0.96 7.54
CA LYS A 115 11.00 -1.75 6.38
C LYS A 115 11.44 -0.99 5.13
N ILE A 116 12.48 -1.50 4.45
CA ILE A 116 12.84 -1.00 3.13
C ILE A 116 11.74 -1.41 2.17
N ALA A 117 11.08 -0.41 1.58
CA ALA A 117 10.13 -0.61 0.50
C ALA A 117 10.89 -0.92 -0.78
N LYS A 118 10.76 -2.14 -1.30
CA LYS A 118 11.15 -2.40 -2.69
C LYS A 118 9.95 -2.10 -3.59
N VAL A 119 10.19 -1.28 -4.60
CA VAL A 119 9.30 -1.00 -5.72
C VAL A 119 9.27 -2.23 -6.62
N VAL A 120 8.12 -2.90 -6.72
CA VAL A 120 7.92 -3.98 -7.69
C VAL A 120 7.09 -3.45 -8.87
N ARG A 121 7.47 -3.86 -10.09
CA ARG A 121 6.88 -3.51 -11.40
C ARG A 121 5.36 -3.76 -11.45
N PRO A 122 4.65 -3.19 -12.44
CA PRO A 122 3.20 -3.35 -12.57
C PRO A 122 2.79 -4.82 -12.52
N VAL A 123 1.76 -5.09 -11.74
CA VAL A 123 1.12 -6.40 -11.62
C VAL A 123 -0.35 -6.19 -11.94
N ASP A 124 -0.83 -6.91 -12.95
CA ASP A 124 -2.27 -7.03 -13.17
C ASP A 124 -2.81 -7.95 -12.08
N LEU A 125 -3.64 -7.42 -11.18
CA LEU A 125 -4.41 -8.23 -10.26
C LEU A 125 -5.65 -8.70 -11.03
N THR A 126 -5.50 -9.80 -11.77
CA THR A 126 -6.61 -10.62 -12.31
C THR A 126 -6.98 -11.71 -11.32
#